data_AF-A0A6B3EYH9-F1
#
_entry.id   AF-A0A6B3EYH9-F1
#
_cell.length_a   1.000
_cell.length_b   1.000
_cell.length_c   1.000
_cell.angle_alpha   90.00
_cell.angle_beta   90.00
_cell.angle_gamma   90.00
#
_symmetry.space_group_name_H-M   'P 1'
#
loop_
_entity.id
_entity.type
_entity.pdbx_description
1 polymer ?
#
loop_
_entity_poly.entity_id
_entity_poly.type
_entity_poly.pdbx_seq_one_letter_code
_entity_poly.pdbx_strand_id
1 'polypeptide(L)'
;PVSATCVRVPVVTTHSLTVHARFEHVVSAGRAREILATAPGVVLIDDPEKGEYPTPVDAAGTDPAWVGRVRADADDPHALDFFVCADNVRKGRALNAVQIAELVVGAR
;
A
#
# COMPACT_ATOMS: atom_id res chain seq x y z
N PRO A 1 15.91 -7.38 -5.97
CA PRO A 1 15.47 -7.20 -7.38
C PRO A 1 13.96 -6.93 -7.40
N VAL A 2 13.44 -6.29 -8.45
CA VAL A 2 11.99 -6.04 -8.61
C VAL A 2 11.54 -6.59 -9.96
N SER A 3 10.46 -7.36 -9.96
CA SER A 3 9.77 -7.84 -11.16
C SER A 3 8.31 -7.41 -11.08
N ALA A 4 7.69 -7.05 -12.21
CA ALA A 4 6.33 -6.54 -12.24
C ALA A 4 5.60 -6.93 -13.53
N THR A 5 4.31 -7.25 -13.37
CA THR A 5 3.35 -7.37 -14.48
C THR A 5 2.34 -6.25 -14.33
N CYS A 6 2.27 -5.37 -15.33
CA CYS A 6 1.36 -4.21 -15.31
C CYS A 6 0.16 -4.47 -16.19
N VAL A 7 -1.04 -4.50 -15.60
CA VAL A 7 -2.31 -4.78 -16.30
C VAL A 7 -3.25 -3.59 -16.19
N ARG A 8 -3.91 -3.23 -17.30
CA ARG A 8 -4.99 -2.24 -17.30
C ARG A 8 -6.33 -2.97 -17.12
N VAL A 9 -7.14 -2.49 -16.20
CA VAL A 9 -8.50 -2.95 -15.92
C VAL A 9 -9.47 -1.77 -16.01
N PRO A 10 -10.79 -1.98 -16.19
CA PRO A 10 -11.77 -0.90 -16.35
C PRO A 10 -12.09 -0.21 -15.01
N VAL A 11 -11.09 0.42 -14.41
CA VAL A 11 -11.17 1.23 -13.19
C VAL A 11 -10.81 2.66 -13.57
N VAL A 12 -11.70 3.62 -13.26
CA VAL A 12 -11.59 5.02 -13.74
C VAL A 12 -10.39 5.76 -13.14
N THR A 13 -10.20 5.62 -11.82
CA THR A 13 -9.08 6.20 -11.06
C THR A 13 -8.66 5.21 -9.99
N THR A 14 -7.47 5.41 -9.42
CA THR A 14 -6.76 4.51 -8.50
C THR A 14 -5.95 3.43 -9.22
N HIS A 15 -4.79 3.09 -8.64
CA HIS A 15 -4.05 1.88 -8.98
C HIS A 15 -4.08 0.92 -7.81
N SER A 16 -4.01 -0.37 -8.13
CA SER A 16 -3.94 -1.42 -7.14
C SER A 16 -2.81 -2.39 -7.46
N LEU A 17 -2.16 -2.86 -6.41
CA LEU A 17 -0.97 -3.71 -6.51
C LEU A 17 -1.11 -4.88 -5.56
N THR A 18 -0.95 -6.08 -6.10
CA THR A 18 -0.58 -7.25 -5.29
C THR A 18 0.94 -7.24 -5.16
N VAL A 19 1.43 -7.24 -3.93
CA VAL A 19 2.86 -7.15 -3.64
C VAL A 19 3.29 -8.42 -2.90
N HIS A 20 4.29 -9.09 -3.46
CA HIS A 20 5.04 -10.16 -2.81
C HIS A 20 6.44 -9.61 -2.51
N ALA A 21 6.74 -9.42 -1.23
CA ALA A 21 7.99 -8.82 -0.78
C ALA A 21 8.78 -9.80 0.08
N ARG A 22 10.07 -9.97 -0.23
CA ARG A 22 11.01 -10.81 0.54
C ARG A 22 11.97 -9.94 1.33
N PHE A 23 12.22 -10.32 2.58
CA PHE A 23 13.02 -9.58 3.55
C PHE A 23 14.28 -10.36 3.94
N GLU A 24 15.25 -9.67 4.54
CA GLU A 24 16.49 -10.30 5.02
C GLU A 24 16.24 -11.20 6.24
N HIS A 25 15.28 -10.82 7.08
CA HIS A 25 14.90 -11.56 8.29
C HIS A 25 13.50 -12.16 8.15
N VAL A 26 13.20 -13.15 8.98
CA VAL A 26 11.86 -13.75 9.06
C VAL A 26 10.86 -12.66 9.41
N VAL A 27 9.71 -12.67 8.72
CA VAL A 27 8.67 -11.67 8.91
C VAL A 27 7.40 -12.31 9.47
N SER A 28 6.65 -11.53 10.25
CA SER A 28 5.32 -11.92 10.69
C SER A 28 4.28 -10.91 10.21
N ALA A 29 3.11 -11.42 9.83
CA ALA A 29 1.99 -10.57 9.42
C ALA A 29 1.56 -9.62 10.54
N GLY A 30 1.57 -10.08 11.80
CA GLY A 30 1.25 -9.25 12.97
C GLY A 30 2.18 -8.04 13.07
N ARG A 31 3.50 -8.26 13.04
CA ARG A 31 4.47 -7.18 13.10
C ARG A 31 4.37 -6.24 11.90
N ALA A 32 4.13 -6.79 10.70
CA ALA A 32 3.94 -5.99 9.50
C ALA A 32 2.71 -5.07 9.63
N ARG A 33 1.58 -5.56 10.16
CA ARG A 33 0.39 -4.74 10.42
C ARG A 33 0.67 -3.60 11.39
N GLU A 34 1.38 -3.85 12.49
CA GLU A 34 1.75 -2.79 13.45
C GLU A 34 2.55 -1.66 12.78
N ILE A 35 3.53 -2.03 11.95
CA ILE A 35 4.36 -1.06 11.22
C ILE A 35 3.51 -0.29 10.20
N LEU A 36 2.70 -0.99 9.42
CA LEU A 36 1.83 -0.37 8.40
C LEU A 36 0.78 0.55 9.02
N ALA A 37 0.20 0.18 10.17
CA ALA A 37 -0.78 0.98 10.89
C ALA A 37 -0.21 2.29 11.46
N THR A 38 1.11 2.35 11.67
CA THR A 38 1.82 3.51 12.21
C THR A 38 2.63 4.27 11.17
N ALA A 39 2.71 3.75 9.94
CA ALA A 39 3.47 4.36 8.86
C ALA A 39 2.79 5.65 8.36
N PRO A 40 3.51 6.79 8.30
CA PRO A 40 2.96 8.03 7.80
C PRO A 40 2.44 7.91 6.36
N GLY A 41 1.20 8.37 6.13
CA GLY A 41 0.57 8.33 4.81
C GLY A 41 0.07 6.96 4.39
N VAL A 42 0.03 5.99 5.31
CA VAL A 42 -0.57 4.67 5.12
C VAL A 42 -1.82 4.55 5.97
N VAL A 43 -2.87 3.95 5.42
CA VAL A 43 -4.04 3.50 6.18
C VAL A 43 -4.17 1.99 6.03
N LEU A 44 -4.19 1.28 7.15
CA LEU A 44 -4.37 -0.17 7.18
C LEU A 44 -5.86 -0.51 7.31
N ILE A 45 -6.42 -1.21 6.33
CA ILE A 45 -7.69 -1.92 6.43
C ILE A 45 -7.39 -3.40 6.20
N ASP A 46 -7.43 -4.20 7.26
CA ASP A 46 -7.10 -5.62 7.18
C ASP A 46 -7.87 -6.45 8.22
N ASP A 47 -9.17 -6.60 8.00
CA ASP A 47 -10.04 -7.52 8.75
C ASP A 47 -10.76 -8.49 7.78
N PRO A 48 -10.06 -9.55 7.31
CA PRO A 48 -10.62 -10.50 6.35
C PRO A 48 -11.84 -11.27 6.87
N GLU A 49 -11.97 -11.43 8.19
CA GLU A 49 -13.13 -12.12 8.80
C GLU A 49 -14.41 -11.31 8.61
N LYS A 50 -14.30 -9.98 8.60
CA LYS A 50 -15.40 -9.05 8.28
C LYS A 50 -15.47 -8.67 6.81
N GLY A 51 -14.56 -9.18 5.98
CA GLY A 51 -14.48 -8.82 4.55
C GLY A 51 -13.93 -7.41 4.30
N GLU A 52 -13.19 -6.85 5.25
CA GLU A 52 -12.62 -5.51 5.15
C GLU A 52 -11.19 -5.58 4.60
N TYR A 53 -10.99 -4.99 3.43
CA TYR A 53 -9.71 -4.83 2.76
C TYR A 53 -9.81 -3.67 1.77
N PRO A 54 -8.69 -3.02 1.41
CA PRO A 54 -8.75 -1.85 0.56
C PRO A 54 -9.24 -2.20 -0.84
N THR A 55 -10.12 -1.35 -1.37
CA THR A 55 -10.57 -1.40 -2.75
C THR A 55 -10.16 -0.13 -3.49
N PRO A 56 -10.16 -0.15 -4.84
CA PRO A 56 -9.89 1.05 -5.62
C PRO A 56 -10.82 2.24 -5.30
N VAL A 57 -12.07 1.92 -4.91
CA VAL A 57 -13.11 2.91 -4.56
C VAL A 57 -12.79 3.60 -3.25
N ASP A 58 -12.31 2.87 -2.24
CA ASP A 58 -11.93 3.45 -0.93
C ASP A 58 -10.78 4.45 -1.06
N ALA A 59 -9.85 4.18 -1.97
CA ALA A 59 -8.68 5.03 -2.19
C ALA A 59 -8.95 6.24 -3.10
N ALA A 60 -9.97 6.20 -3.95
CA ALA A 60 -10.25 7.24 -4.93
C ALA A 60 -10.51 8.60 -4.26
N GLY A 61 -9.79 9.64 -4.71
CA GLY A 61 -9.92 10.99 -4.16
C GLY A 61 -9.31 11.20 -2.77
N THR A 62 -8.71 10.17 -2.18
CA THR A 62 -8.05 10.25 -0.88
C THR A 62 -6.53 10.45 -1.03
N ASP A 63 -5.90 10.93 0.03
CA ASP A 63 -4.45 11.21 0.06
C ASP A 63 -3.55 10.04 0.52
N PRO A 64 -3.95 9.12 1.42
CA PRO A 64 -3.08 8.04 1.85
C PRO A 64 -3.03 6.87 0.85
N ALA A 65 -2.03 6.01 1.03
CA ALA A 65 -2.03 4.67 0.45
C ALA A 65 -2.76 3.70 1.40
N TRP A 66 -3.73 2.97 0.87
CA TRP A 66 -4.51 2.00 1.62
C TRP A 66 -3.89 0.62 1.47
N VAL A 67 -3.66 -0.07 2.58
CA VAL A 67 -2.98 -1.37 2.61
C VAL A 67 -3.85 -2.39 3.35
N GLY A 68 -3.82 -3.64 2.89
CA GLY A 68 -4.51 -4.74 3.54
C GLY A 68 -4.11 -6.08 2.97
N ARG A 69 -4.86 -7.13 3.32
CA ARG A 69 -4.58 -8.53 2.94
C ARG A 69 -3.18 -8.97 3.33
N VAL A 70 -2.68 -8.45 4.44
CA VAL A 70 -1.31 -8.67 4.91
C VAL A 70 -1.20 -10.09 5.46
N ARG A 71 -0.30 -10.89 4.91
CA ARG A 71 -0.06 -12.26 5.37
C ARG A 71 1.39 -12.66 5.11
N ALA A 72 1.93 -13.52 5.97
CA ALA A 72 3.17 -14.21 5.66
C ALA A 72 2.91 -15.18 4.50
N ASP A 73 3.91 -15.36 3.66
CA ASP A 73 3.87 -16.40 2.63
C ASP A 73 3.82 -17.79 3.28
N ALA A 74 3.17 -18.74 2.63
CA ALA A 74 2.99 -20.09 3.16
C ALA A 74 4.27 -20.94 3.09
N ASP A 75 5.16 -20.64 2.14
CA ASP A 75 6.31 -21.44 1.78
C ASP A 75 7.65 -20.75 2.09
N ASP A 76 7.70 -19.41 2.14
CA ASP A 76 8.89 -18.63 2.52
C ASP A 76 8.65 -17.77 3.79
N PRO A 77 9.26 -18.10 4.94
CA PRO A 77 9.10 -17.32 6.18
C PRO A 77 9.71 -15.91 6.10
N HIS A 78 10.50 -15.62 5.07
CA HIS A 78 11.04 -14.30 4.79
C HIS A 78 10.16 -13.47 3.86
N ALA A 79 9.02 -14.00 3.40
CA ALA A 79 8.15 -13.31 2.45
C ALA A 79 6.81 -12.87 3.08
N LEU A 80 6.33 -11.73 2.59
CA LEU A 80 5.06 -11.13 2.97
C LEU A 80 4.28 -10.80 1.70
N ASP A 81 3.02 -11.19 1.69
CA ASP A 81 2.05 -10.78 0.68
C ASP A 81 1.12 -9.71 1.24
N PHE A 82 0.84 -8.69 0.44
CA PHE A 82 -0.13 -7.65 0.79
C PHE A 82 -0.70 -6.98 -0.45
N PHE A 83 -1.80 -6.26 -0.26
CA PHE A 83 -2.51 -5.53 -1.31
C PHE A 83 -2.52 -4.03 -1.01
N VAL A 84 -2.32 -3.22 -2.04
CA VAL A 84 -2.22 -1.76 -1.93
C VAL A 84 -3.18 -1.11 -2.91
N CYS A 85 -3.90 -0.07 -2.48
CA CYS A 85 -4.67 0.83 -3.33
C CYS A 85 -4.28 2.29 -3.05
N ALA A 86 -4.04 3.09 -4.09
CA ALA A 86 -3.78 4.52 -3.94
C ALA A 86 -4.26 5.31 -5.16
N ASP A 87 -4.83 6.50 -4.93
CA ASP A 87 -5.22 7.40 -6.01
C ASP A 87 -3.96 7.80 -6.82
N ASN A 88 -3.94 7.39 -8.09
CA ASN A 88 -2.80 7.55 -8.98
C ASN A 88 -2.63 8.99 -9.50
N VAL A 89 -3.65 9.83 -9.36
CA VAL A 89 -3.59 11.26 -9.73
C VAL A 89 -3.17 12.11 -8.52
N ARG A 90 -3.56 11.71 -7.31
CA ARG A 90 -3.13 12.35 -6.05
C ARG A 90 -1.81 11.79 -5.56
N LYS A 91 -1.81 10.79 -4.67
CA LYS A 91 -0.59 10.26 -4.07
C LYS A 91 0.38 9.72 -5.11
N GLY A 92 -0.12 9.18 -6.21
CA GLY A 92 0.71 8.74 -7.34
C GLY A 92 1.28 9.86 -8.22
N ARG A 93 0.84 11.12 -8.08
CA ARG A 93 1.31 12.24 -8.91
C ARG A 93 1.27 13.59 -8.20
N ALA A 94 0.12 14.26 -8.17
CA ALA A 94 0.01 15.68 -7.81
C ALA A 94 0.34 15.95 -6.34
N LEU A 95 -0.24 15.17 -5.42
CA LEU A 95 0.00 15.32 -3.99
C LEU A 95 1.47 15.07 -3.64
N ASN A 96 2.07 14.05 -4.25
CA ASN A 96 3.47 13.74 -4.00
C ASN A 96 4.40 14.87 -4.47
N ALA A 97 4.10 15.52 -5.60
CA ALA A 97 4.84 16.69 -6.06
C ALA A 97 4.73 17.87 -5.08
N VAL A 98 3.54 18.14 -4.54
CA VAL A 98 3.34 19.18 -3.53
C VAL A 98 4.08 18.85 -2.23
N GLN A 99 3.98 17.62 -1.73
CA GLN A 99 4.67 17.18 -0.51
C GLN A 99 6.20 17.28 -0.65
N ILE A 100 6.75 16.96 -1.82
CA ILE A 100 8.18 17.17 -2.09
C ILE A 100 8.52 18.67 -2.06
N ALA A 101 7.69 19.52 -2.67
CA ALA A 101 7.91 20.97 -2.64
C ALA A 101 7.85 21.53 -1.21
N GLU A 102 6.89 21.08 -0.38
CA GLU A 102 6.78 21.45 1.04
C GLU A 102 8.07 21.13 1.81
N LEU A 103 8.66 19.95 1.59
CA LEU A 103 9.93 19.55 2.20
C LEU A 103 11.10 20.43 1.75
N VAL A 104 11.14 20.85 0.48
CA VAL A 104 12.21 21.70 -0.06
C VAL A 104 12.16 23.11 0.50
N VAL A 105 10.96 23.69 0.64
CA VAL A 105 10.80 25.07 1.12
C VAL A 105 10.74 25.17 2.66
N GLY A 106 10.84 24.04 3.37
CA GLY A 106 10.76 24.00 4.83
C GLY A 106 9.36 24.30 5.37
N ALA A 107 8.31 24.06 4.57
CA ALA A 107 6.93 24.30 4.98
C ALA A 107 6.36 23.18 5.89
N ARG A 108 7.21 22.31 6.44
CA ARG A 108 6.80 21.31 7.43
C ARG A 108 7.95 20.83 8.30
#